data_AF-A0A4R5GXX5-F1
#
_entry.id   AF-A0A4R5GXX5-F1
#
_cell.length_a   1.000
_cell.length_b   1.000
_cell.length_c   1.000
_cell.angle_alpha   90.00
_cell.angle_beta   90.00
_cell.angle_gamma   90.00
#
_symmetry.space_group_name_H-M   'P 1'
#
loop_
_entity.id
_entity.type
_entity.pdbx_description
1 polymer ?
#
loop_
_entity_poly.entity_id
_entity_poly.type
_entity_poly.pdbx_seq_one_letter_code
_entity_poly.pdbx_strand_id
1 'polypeptide(L)'
;MPKTLYRRENKALLKLLKDCRAHAKLTQTQCSDALGRPQSFMSDVECGVRRLDIIQLRDLCMVFGISLEAFVVKLEQEIQRTDSSNHTLP
;
A
#
# COMPACT_ATOMS: atom_id res chain seq x y z
N MET A 1 20.43 -10.06 -6.30
CA MET A 1 19.14 -9.48 -6.76
C MET A 1 18.87 -8.25 -5.91
N PRO A 2 18.70 -7.05 -6.48
CA PRO A 2 18.71 -5.82 -5.69
C PRO A 2 17.51 -5.84 -4.73
N LYS A 3 17.79 -5.60 -3.45
CA LYS A 3 16.86 -5.69 -2.31
C LYS A 3 15.66 -4.75 -2.48
N THR A 4 14.68 -5.12 -3.30
CA THR A 4 13.47 -4.31 -3.59
C THR A 4 12.62 -4.10 -2.34
N LEU A 5 12.74 -5.00 -1.35
CA LEU A 5 12.04 -4.91 -0.07
C LEU A 5 12.46 -3.70 0.78
N TYR A 6 13.66 -3.14 0.59
CA TYR A 6 14.16 -1.96 1.32
C TYR A 6 14.08 -0.66 0.53
N ARG A 7 13.45 -0.67 -0.65
CA ARG A 7 13.25 0.52 -1.45
C ARG A 7 12.22 1.45 -0.79
N ARG A 8 12.48 2.75 -0.86
CA ARG A 8 11.63 3.78 -0.24
C ARG A 8 10.21 3.71 -0.80
N GLU A 9 10.12 3.39 -2.08
CA GLU A 9 8.91 3.13 -2.85
C GLU A 9 8.05 2.05 -2.20
N ASN A 10 8.65 0.98 -1.65
CA ASN A 10 7.92 -0.04 -0.92
C ASN A 10 7.33 0.51 0.39
N LYS A 11 8.09 1.31 1.15
CA LYS A 11 7.58 1.94 2.36
C LYS A 11 6.42 2.91 2.06
N ALA A 12 6.54 3.70 1.00
CA ALA A 12 5.48 4.59 0.53
C ALA A 12 4.22 3.80 0.14
N LEU A 13 4.37 2.69 -0.58
CA LEU A 13 3.26 1.79 -0.93
C LEU A 13 2.56 1.24 0.32
N LEU A 14 3.31 0.68 1.27
CA LEU A 14 2.75 0.09 2.49
C LEU A 14 2.01 1.13 3.34
N LYS A 15 2.59 2.32 3.47
CA LYS A 15 1.96 3.45 4.17
C LYS A 15 0.65 3.83 3.48
N LEU A 16 0.67 4.03 2.16
CA LEU A 16 -0.52 4.43 1.40
C LEU A 16 -1.63 3.38 1.47
N LEU A 17 -1.30 2.09 1.40
CA LEU A 17 -2.27 0.99 1.58
C LEU A 17 -2.95 1.07 2.95
N LYS A 18 -2.18 1.29 4.01
CA LYS A 18 -2.70 1.42 5.37
C LYS A 18 -3.60 2.65 5.52
N ASP A 19 -3.20 3.78 4.94
CA ASP A 19 -3.97 5.02 4.95
C ASP A 19 -5.28 4.88 4.16
N CYS A 20 -5.25 4.25 2.98
CA CYS A 20 -6.45 3.93 2.21
C CYS A 20 -7.41 3.03 2.97
N ARG A 21 -6.91 1.97 3.61
CA ARG A 21 -7.74 1.09 4.45
C ARG A 21 -8.37 1.85 5.61
N ALA A 22 -7.60 2.69 6.31
CA ALA A 22 -8.08 3.48 7.43
C ALA A 22 -9.17 4.49 6.99
N HIS A 23 -8.99 5.16 5.85
CA HIS A 23 -10.00 6.05 5.27
C HIS A 23 -11.28 5.32 4.86
N ALA A 24 -11.15 4.09 4.34
CA ALA A 24 -12.29 3.21 4.06
C ALA A 24 -12.96 2.66 5.34
N LYS A 25 -12.40 2.96 6.53
CA LYS A 25 -12.88 2.50 7.85
C LYS A 25 -12.94 0.98 7.97
N LEU A 26 -12.04 0.28 7.28
CA LEU A 26 -11.96 -1.18 7.30
C LEU A 26 -10.89 -1.66 8.29
N THR A 27 -11.19 -2.70 9.05
CA THR A 27 -10.18 -3.47 9.77
C THR A 27 -9.37 -4.33 8.80
N GLN A 28 -8.20 -4.84 9.24
CA GLN A 28 -7.40 -5.79 8.45
C GLN A 28 -8.19 -7.07 8.13
N THR A 29 -8.98 -7.56 9.09
CA THR A 29 -9.86 -8.72 8.91
C THR A 29 -10.92 -8.45 7.85
N GLN A 30 -11.70 -7.37 8.00
CA GLN A 30 -12.75 -7.02 7.03
C GLN A 30 -12.21 -6.83 5.61
N CYS A 31 -11.01 -6.24 5.47
CA CYS A 31 -10.36 -6.10 4.17
C CYS A 31 -9.97 -7.46 3.58
N SER A 32 -9.42 -8.36 4.39
CA SER A 32 -9.05 -9.71 3.95
C SER A 32 -10.27 -10.53 3.55
N ASP A 33 -11.36 -10.43 4.32
CA ASP A 33 -12.63 -11.11 4.06
C ASP A 33 -13.27 -10.60 2.77
N ALA A 34 -13.25 -9.28 2.52
CA ALA A 34 -13.76 -8.67 1.30
C ALA A 34 -13.04 -9.16 0.03
N LEU A 35 -11.80 -9.63 0.16
CA LEU A 35 -11.01 -10.22 -0.93
C LEU A 35 -11.09 -11.75 -1.00
N GLY A 36 -11.85 -12.39 -0.10
CA GLY A 36 -11.88 -13.85 0.02
C GLY A 36 -10.51 -14.45 0.38
N ARG A 37 -9.71 -13.72 1.15
CA ARG A 37 -8.35 -14.11 1.55
C ARG A 37 -8.29 -14.48 3.04
N PRO A 38 -7.26 -15.23 3.48
CA PRO A 38 -7.05 -15.51 4.90
C PRO A 38 -6.97 -14.21 5.72
N GLN A 39 -7.46 -14.23 6.97
CA GLN A 39 -7.47 -13.06 7.86
C GLN A 39 -6.09 -12.39 8.03
N SER A 40 -5.00 -13.16 7.93
CA SER A 40 -3.64 -12.64 8.01
C SER A 40 -3.19 -11.87 6.77
N PHE A 41 -3.92 -11.98 5.65
CA PHE A 41 -3.50 -11.46 4.35
C PHE A 41 -3.17 -9.96 4.41
N MET A 42 -4.10 -9.13 4.89
CA MET A 42 -3.87 -7.69 4.95
C MET A 42 -2.75 -7.32 5.93
N SER A 43 -2.58 -8.09 7.01
CA SER A 43 -1.48 -7.90 7.96
C SER A 43 -0.11 -8.21 7.30
N ASP A 44 -0.01 -9.35 6.60
CA ASP A 44 1.20 -9.73 5.85
C ASP A 44 1.55 -8.67 4.80
N VAL A 45 0.54 -8.11 4.14
CA VAL A 45 0.70 -7.04 3.14
C VAL A 45 1.21 -5.77 3.82
N GLU A 46 0.55 -5.25 4.86
CA GLU A 46 0.96 -4.00 5.52
C GLU A 46 2.34 -4.08 6.17
N CYS A 47 2.76 -5.27 6.60
CA CYS A 47 4.10 -5.53 7.14
C CYS A 47 5.16 -5.75 6.04
N GLY A 48 4.77 -5.84 4.77
CA GLY A 48 5.68 -6.11 3.64
C GLY A 48 6.17 -7.56 3.55
N VAL A 49 5.58 -8.48 4.32
CA VAL A 49 5.84 -9.92 4.25
C VAL A 49 5.29 -10.49 2.95
N ARG A 50 4.12 -10.00 2.53
CA ARG A 50 3.46 -10.40 1.28
C ARG A 50 3.53 -9.27 0.26
N ARG A 51 4.07 -9.59 -0.91
CA ARG A 51 4.06 -8.69 -2.07
C ARG A 51 2.74 -8.81 -2.81
N LEU A 52 2.22 -7.69 -3.28
CA LEU A 52 1.06 -7.62 -4.15
C LEU A 52 1.50 -7.56 -5.61
N ASP A 53 0.84 -8.32 -6.47
CA ASP A 53 0.85 -8.03 -7.91
C ASP A 53 -0.16 -6.91 -8.24
N ILE A 54 -0.13 -6.44 -9.48
CA ILE A 54 -0.96 -5.31 -9.93
C ILE A 54 -2.46 -5.62 -9.93
N ILE A 55 -2.85 -6.88 -10.13
CA ILE A 55 -4.25 -7.30 -10.12
C ILE A 55 -4.75 -7.35 -8.68
N GLN A 56 -3.96 -7.90 -7.76
CA GLN A 56 -4.28 -7.89 -6.33
C GLN A 56 -4.37 -6.46 -5.78
N LEU A 57 -3.49 -5.55 -6.24
CA LEU A 57 -3.57 -4.14 -5.90
C LEU A 57 -4.88 -3.51 -6.42
N ARG A 58 -5.26 -3.82 -7.66
CA ARG A 58 -6.53 -3.36 -8.24
C ARG A 58 -7.73 -3.82 -7.40
N ASP A 59 -7.73 -5.07 -6.97
CA ASP A 59 -8.81 -5.62 -6.14
C ASP A 59 -8.89 -4.91 -4.78
N LEU A 60 -7.75 -4.64 -4.14
CA LEU A 60 -7.67 -3.83 -2.93
C LEU A 60 -8.20 -2.41 -3.13
N CYS A 61 -7.84 -1.75 -4.25
CA CYS A 61 -8.35 -0.42 -4.58
C CYS A 61 -9.89 -0.42 -4.66
N MET A 62 -10.49 -1.44 -5.27
CA MET A 62 -11.96 -1.57 -5.33
C MET A 62 -12.57 -1.72 -3.93
N VAL A 63 -11.96 -2.52 -3.05
CA VAL A 63 -12.39 -2.66 -1.65
C VAL A 63 -12.30 -1.34 -0.88
N PHE A 64 -11.27 -0.53 -1.15
CA PHE A 64 -11.09 0.79 -0.55
C PHE A 64 -11.99 1.88 -1.17
N GLY A 65 -12.71 1.58 -2.25
CA GLY A 65 -13.53 2.57 -2.97
C GLY A 65 -12.73 3.60 -3.76
N ILE A 66 -11.53 3.25 -4.23
CA ILE A 66 -10.67 4.09 -5.07
C ILE A 66 -10.33 3.38 -6.39
N SER A 67 -10.17 4.12 -7.49
CA SER A 67 -9.65 3.53 -8.73
C SER A 67 -8.14 3.23 -8.60
N LEU A 68 -7.67 2.22 -9.33
CA LEU A 68 -6.23 1.92 -9.40
C LEU A 68 -5.42 3.11 -9.92
N GLU A 69 -5.94 3.83 -10.92
CA GLU A 69 -5.30 5.03 -11.47
C GLU A 69 -5.11 6.10 -10.40
N ALA A 70 -6.16 6.44 -9.64
CA ALA A 70 -6.08 7.42 -8.57
C ALA A 70 -5.14 6.96 -7.45
N PHE A 71 -5.07 5.66 -7.18
CA PHE A 71 -4.11 5.09 -6.24
C PHE A 71 -2.67 5.29 -6.71
N VAL A 72 -2.37 5.00 -7.98
CA VAL A 72 -1.01 5.18 -8.56
C VAL A 72 -0.60 6.65 -8.52
N VAL A 73 -1.49 7.59 -8.85
CA VAL A 73 -1.20 9.03 -8.74
C VAL A 73 -0.81 9.41 -7.31
N LYS A 74 -1.54 8.91 -6.30
CA LYS A 74 -1.22 9.15 -4.89
C LYS A 74 0.09 8.48 -4.47
N LEU A 75 0.39 7.30 -5.00
CA LEU A 75 1.64 6.59 -4.72
C LEU A 75 2.85 7.38 -5.21
N GLU A 76 2.83 7.86 -6.45
CA GLU A 76 3.93 8.68 -7.00
C GLU A 76 4.14 9.97 -6.20
N GLN A 77 3.06 10.61 -5.75
CA GLN A 77 3.15 11.78 -4.86
C GLN A 77 3.82 11.42 -3.52
N GLU A 78 3.47 10.28 -2.93
CA GLU A 78 4.04 9.84 -1.65
C GLU A 78 5.52 9.45 -1.78
N ILE A 79 5.91 8.87 -2.91
CA ILE A 79 7.31 8.58 -3.25
C ILE A 79 8.11 9.90 -3.33
N GLN A 80 7.63 10.88 -4.08
CA GLN A 80 8.28 12.19 -4.23
C GLN A 80 8.40 12.97 -2.90
N ARG A 81 7.37 12.90 -2.03
CA ARG A 81 7.43 13.49 -0.69
C ARG A 81 8.52 12.86 0.18
N THR A 82 8.65 11.54 0.10
CA THR A 82 9.67 10.79 0.83
C THR A 82 11.07 11.15 0.33
N ASP A 83 11.23 11.47 -0.95
CA ASP A 83 12.50 11.96 -1.51
C ASP A 83 12.86 13.38 -1.04
N SER A 84 11.87 14.27 -0.94
CA SER A 84 12.07 15.66 -0.48
C SER A 84 12.38 15.75 1.02
N SER A 85 11.83 14.81 1.81
CA SER A 85 12.03 14.75 3.27
C SER A 85 13.44 14.30 3.68
N ASN A 86 14.24 13.81 2.70
CA ASN A 86 15.61 13.38 2.92
C ASN A 86 16.64 14.43 2.46
N HIS A 87 16.18 15.65 2.13
CA HIS A 87 16.99 16.82 1.79
C HIS A 87 16.84 17.93 2.85
N THR A 88 17.16 17.62 4.11
CA THR A 88 17.36 18.63 5.16
C THR A 88 18.86 18.69 5.51
N LEU A 89 19.55 19.50 4.69
CA LEU A 89 20.71 20.38 4.97
C LEU A 89 22.02 19.76 5.54
N PRO A 90 23.07 20.59 5.70
CA PRO A 90 24.20 20.87 4.81
C PRO A 90 25.48 20.07 5.12
#